data_AF-A0A1H7TIV7-F1
#
_entry.id   AF-A0A1H7TIV7-F1
#
_cell.length_a   1.000
_cell.length_b   1.000
_cell.length_c   1.000
_cell.angle_alpha   90.00
_cell.angle_beta   90.00
_cell.angle_gamma   90.00
#
_symmetry.space_group_name_H-M   'P 1'
#
loop_
_entity.id
_entity.type
_entity.pdbx_description
1 polymer ?
#
loop_
_entity_poly.entity_id
_entity_poly.type
_entity_poly.pdbx_seq_one_letter_code
_entity_poly.pdbx_strand_id
1 'polypeptide(L)'
;MDSVLKRIKEIASQEGISVTALEASIGASKGVFSRALANGTDIQSKWLVKLAENYPQYSPEWLLTGKGEIKKADILRELEEKYAAEHPANLTNELIQTLKKVISSQETTIHSQGVTIAALQKRITELENEK
;
A
#
# COMPACT_ATOMS: atom_id res chain seq x y z
N MET A 1 2.66 -24.82 -24.07
CA MET A 1 2.86 -23.37 -23.94
C MET A 1 1.55 -22.76 -23.49
N ASP A 2 1.54 -22.05 -22.37
CA ASP A 2 0.34 -21.40 -21.85
C ASP A 2 0.08 -20.11 -22.64
N SER A 3 -1.03 -20.05 -23.37
CA SER A 3 -1.32 -18.92 -24.25
C SER A 3 -2.02 -17.81 -23.48
N VAL A 4 -1.88 -16.57 -23.95
CA VAL A 4 -2.57 -15.41 -23.35
C VAL A 4 -4.09 -15.64 -23.24
N LEU A 5 -4.66 -16.36 -24.20
CA LEU A 5 -6.07 -16.73 -24.21
C LEU A 5 -6.47 -17.64 -23.06
N LYS A 6 -5.62 -18.59 -22.66
CA LYS A 6 -5.87 -19.44 -21.48
C LYS A 6 -5.90 -18.59 -20.21
N ARG A 7 -5.01 -17.60 -20.09
CA ARG A 7 -5.00 -16.66 -18.97
C ARG A 7 -6.22 -15.73 -18.96
N ILE A 8 -6.71 -15.31 -20.13
CA ILE A 8 -7.97 -14.58 -20.24
C ILE A 8 -9.15 -15.45 -19.78
N LYS A 9 -9.15 -16.74 -20.14
CA LYS A 9 -10.15 -17.70 -19.64
C LYS A 9 -10.05 -17.88 -18.12
N GLU A 10 -8.85 -17.91 -17.58
CA GLU A 10 -8.60 -17.98 -16.14
C GLU A 10 -9.17 -16.75 -15.43
N ILE A 11 -8.95 -15.53 -15.96
CA ILE A 11 -9.57 -14.30 -15.44
C ILE A 11 -11.10 -14.44 -15.42
N ALA A 12 -11.72 -14.90 -16.51
CA ALA A 12 -13.17 -15.11 -16.54
C ALA A 12 -13.63 -16.10 -15.45
N SER A 13 -12.87 -17.17 -15.22
CA SER A 13 -13.15 -18.17 -14.19
C SER A 13 -13.03 -17.60 -12.77
N GLN A 14 -11.99 -16.81 -12.51
CA GLN A 14 -11.74 -16.17 -11.20
C GLN A 14 -12.81 -15.13 -10.87
N GLU A 15 -13.33 -14.43 -11.88
CA GLU A 15 -14.43 -13.48 -11.75
C GLU A 15 -15.81 -14.16 -11.73
N GLY A 16 -15.88 -15.49 -11.93
CA GLY A 16 -17.13 -16.25 -11.93
C GLY A 16 -18.05 -15.94 -13.13
N ILE A 17 -17.50 -15.42 -14.23
CA ILE A 17 -18.25 -15.02 -15.41
C ILE A 17 -17.87 -15.87 -16.64
N SER A 18 -18.76 -15.89 -17.62
CA SER A 18 -18.44 -16.51 -18.91
C SER A 18 -17.43 -15.67 -19.71
N VAL A 19 -16.68 -16.30 -20.62
CA VAL A 19 -15.78 -15.58 -21.54
C VAL A 19 -16.55 -14.55 -22.38
N THR A 20 -17.79 -14.83 -22.76
CA THR A 20 -18.64 -13.87 -23.47
C THR A 20 -19.06 -12.68 -22.60
N ALA A 21 -19.29 -12.91 -21.31
CA ALA A 21 -19.56 -11.81 -20.38
C ALA A 21 -18.30 -10.95 -20.16
N LEU A 22 -17.12 -11.58 -20.13
CA LEU A 22 -15.83 -10.87 -20.09
C LEU A 22 -15.58 -10.05 -21.36
N GLU A 23 -15.95 -10.55 -22.54
CA GLU A 23 -15.92 -9.78 -23.78
C GLU A 23 -16.80 -8.52 -23.66
N ALA A 24 -18.04 -8.69 -23.18
CA ALA A 24 -18.97 -7.58 -23.01
C ALA A 24 -18.48 -6.53 -21.99
N SER A 25 -17.88 -6.96 -20.86
CA SER A 25 -17.42 -6.04 -19.82
C SER A 25 -16.30 -5.11 -20.29
N ILE A 26 -15.46 -5.56 -21.22
CA ILE A 26 -14.37 -4.75 -21.80
C ILE A 26 -14.76 -4.07 -23.12
N GLY A 27 -16.01 -4.17 -23.56
CA GLY A 27 -16.51 -3.58 -24.80
C GLY A 27 -16.10 -4.34 -26.08
N ALA A 28 -15.73 -5.61 -25.96
CA ALA A 28 -15.46 -6.48 -27.11
C ALA A 28 -16.74 -7.07 -27.70
N SER A 29 -16.74 -7.25 -29.02
CA SER A 29 -17.82 -7.98 -29.69
C SER A 29 -17.84 -9.44 -29.24
N LYS A 30 -19.03 -10.04 -29.20
CA LYS A 30 -19.21 -11.46 -28.89
C LYS A 30 -18.35 -12.33 -29.79
N GLY A 31 -17.60 -13.24 -29.19
CA GLY A 31 -16.74 -14.20 -29.85
C GLY A 31 -15.36 -13.70 -30.22
N VAL A 32 -14.92 -12.53 -29.75
CA VAL A 32 -13.52 -12.07 -29.93
C VAL A 32 -12.55 -13.04 -29.23
N PHE A 33 -12.79 -13.37 -27.97
CA PHE A 33 -11.99 -14.34 -27.22
C PHE A 33 -12.48 -15.76 -27.45
N SER A 34 -13.79 -15.97 -27.54
CA SER A 34 -14.36 -17.31 -27.65
C SER A 34 -13.95 -18.01 -28.95
N ARG A 35 -13.92 -17.28 -30.09
CA ARG A 35 -13.41 -17.83 -31.36
C ARG A 35 -11.90 -18.03 -31.35
N ALA A 36 -11.17 -17.08 -30.76
CA ALA A 36 -9.72 -17.18 -30.65
C ALA A 36 -9.30 -18.39 -29.81
N LEU A 37 -10.01 -18.66 -28.71
CA LEU A 37 -9.86 -19.86 -27.87
C LEU A 37 -10.19 -21.15 -28.63
N ALA A 38 -11.28 -21.18 -29.38
CA ALA A 38 -11.72 -22.38 -30.10
C ALA A 38 -10.79 -22.73 -31.27
N ASN A 39 -10.32 -21.72 -31.99
CA ASN A 39 -9.52 -21.89 -33.21
C ASN A 39 -8.01 -21.80 -32.96
N GLY A 40 -7.59 -21.46 -31.74
CA GLY A 40 -6.18 -21.27 -31.40
C GLY A 40 -5.51 -20.10 -32.13
N THR A 41 -6.27 -19.05 -32.46
CA THR A 41 -5.78 -17.87 -33.20
C THR A 41 -5.42 -16.72 -32.27
N ASP A 42 -4.63 -15.77 -32.75
CA ASP A 42 -4.24 -14.59 -31.95
C ASP A 42 -5.39 -13.61 -31.71
N ILE A 43 -5.16 -12.67 -30.77
CA ILE A 43 -6.03 -11.53 -30.49
C ILE A 43 -5.29 -10.22 -30.66
N GLN A 44 -6.03 -9.15 -30.92
CA GLN A 44 -5.46 -7.80 -30.98
C GLN A 44 -4.99 -7.33 -29.59
N SER A 45 -3.84 -6.67 -29.54
CA SER A 45 -3.24 -6.14 -28.30
C SER A 45 -4.14 -5.17 -27.53
N LYS A 46 -5.02 -4.44 -28.21
CA LYS A 46 -5.99 -3.52 -27.57
C LYS A 46 -6.84 -4.19 -26.49
N TRP A 47 -7.12 -5.49 -26.64
CA TRP A 47 -7.91 -6.23 -25.66
C TRP A 47 -7.13 -6.53 -24.38
N LEU A 48 -5.81 -6.68 -24.48
CA LEU A 48 -4.93 -6.83 -23.31
C LEU A 48 -4.87 -5.52 -22.53
N VAL A 49 -4.81 -4.38 -23.22
CA VAL A 49 -4.90 -3.05 -22.60
C VAL A 49 -6.24 -2.89 -21.88
N LYS A 50 -7.35 -3.21 -22.56
CA LYS A 50 -8.68 -3.12 -21.97
C LYS A 50 -8.87 -4.04 -20.76
N LEU A 51 -8.30 -5.25 -20.78
CA LEU A 51 -8.30 -6.14 -19.63
C LEU A 51 -7.51 -5.53 -18.47
N ALA A 52 -6.32 -4.98 -18.71
CA ALA A 52 -5.53 -4.34 -17.66
C ALA A 52 -6.22 -3.10 -17.06
N GLU A 53 -6.99 -2.34 -17.87
CA GLU A 53 -7.77 -1.18 -17.42
C GLU A 53 -9.00 -1.58 -16.59
N ASN A 54 -9.76 -2.60 -17.02
CA ASN A 54 -11.02 -2.99 -16.38
C ASN A 54 -10.84 -3.98 -15.23
N TYR A 55 -9.71 -4.68 -15.20
CA TYR A 55 -9.39 -5.69 -14.20
C TYR A 55 -8.02 -5.40 -13.55
N PRO A 56 -7.85 -4.25 -12.88
CA PRO A 56 -6.56 -3.79 -12.35
C PRO A 56 -5.99 -4.68 -11.24
N GLN A 57 -6.83 -5.53 -10.63
CA GLN A 57 -6.45 -6.50 -9.62
C GLN A 57 -5.57 -7.63 -10.17
N TYR A 58 -5.59 -7.88 -11.48
CA TYR A 58 -4.72 -8.86 -12.12
C TYR A 58 -3.40 -8.23 -12.56
N SER A 59 -2.32 -9.01 -12.49
CA SER A 59 -1.00 -8.57 -12.94
C SER A 59 -0.94 -8.53 -14.47
N PRO A 60 -0.63 -7.38 -15.10
CA PRO A 60 -0.38 -7.30 -16.53
C PRO A 60 0.83 -8.13 -16.95
N GLU A 61 1.86 -8.22 -16.08
CA GLU A 61 3.03 -9.06 -16.32
C GLU A 61 2.64 -10.53 -16.43
N TRP A 62 1.82 -11.02 -15.50
CA TRP A 62 1.31 -12.38 -15.55
C TRP A 62 0.43 -12.60 -16.77
N LEU A 63 -0.48 -11.66 -17.09
CA LEU A 63 -1.34 -11.78 -18.26
C LEU A 63 -0.50 -11.92 -19.56
N LEU A 64 0.56 -11.13 -19.70
CA LEU A 64 1.39 -11.13 -20.90
C LEU A 64 2.34 -12.33 -20.96
N THR A 65 3.03 -12.63 -19.86
CA THR A 65 4.17 -13.56 -19.85
C THR A 65 3.84 -14.93 -19.26
N GLY A 66 2.75 -15.04 -18.50
CA GLY A 66 2.42 -16.21 -17.69
C GLY A 66 3.33 -16.41 -16.47
N LYS A 67 4.18 -15.43 -16.14
CA LYS A 67 5.10 -15.48 -15.00
C LYS A 67 4.62 -14.55 -13.88
N GLY A 68 5.02 -14.86 -12.65
CA GLY A 68 4.64 -14.09 -11.47
C GLY A 68 3.23 -14.41 -10.97
N GLU A 69 2.74 -13.59 -10.05
CA GLU A 69 1.45 -13.78 -9.41
C GLU A 69 0.29 -13.32 -10.28
N ILE A 70 -0.83 -14.06 -10.22
CA ILE A 70 -2.05 -13.78 -11.00
C ILE A 70 -2.66 -12.45 -10.60
N LYS A 71 -2.81 -12.24 -9.29
CA LYS A 71 -3.31 -11.00 -8.72
C LYS A 71 -2.11 -10.14 -8.32
N LYS A 72 -2.24 -8.83 -8.46
CA LYS A 72 -1.30 -7.94 -7.79
C LYS A 72 -1.51 -8.18 -6.29
N ALA A 73 -0.47 -8.60 -5.60
CA ALA A 73 -0.44 -8.39 -4.16
C ALA A 73 -0.75 -6.91 -3.94
N ASP A 74 -1.75 -6.60 -3.13
CA ASP A 74 -1.85 -5.26 -2.54
C ASP A 74 -0.63 -5.17 -1.64
N ILE A 75 0.52 -4.78 -2.20
CA ILE A 75 1.78 -4.67 -1.47
C ILE A 75 1.55 -3.83 -0.22
N LEU A 76 0.69 -2.81 -0.32
CA LEU A 76 0.28 -2.01 0.81
C LEU A 76 -0.47 -2.83 1.89
N ARG A 77 -1.45 -3.64 1.50
CA ARG A 77 -2.20 -4.49 2.44
C ARG A 77 -1.32 -5.58 3.04
N GLU A 78 -0.46 -6.19 2.25
CA GLU A 78 0.45 -7.24 2.70
C GLU A 78 1.52 -6.69 3.66
N LEU A 79 2.00 -5.46 3.42
CA LEU A 79 2.86 -4.72 4.35
C LEU A 79 2.10 -4.30 5.61
N GLU A 80 0.86 -3.83 5.50
CA GLU A 80 0.01 -3.48 6.63
C GLU A 80 -0.28 -4.70 7.51
N GLU A 81 -0.61 -5.84 6.92
CA GLU A 81 -0.86 -7.11 7.60
C GLU A 81 0.42 -7.62 8.30
N LYS A 82 1.57 -7.58 7.63
CA LYS A 82 2.87 -7.93 8.25
C LYS A 82 3.23 -6.98 9.39
N TYR A 83 3.07 -5.67 9.17
CA TYR A 83 3.35 -4.66 10.19
C TYR A 83 2.44 -4.82 11.42
N ALA A 84 1.14 -5.04 11.21
CA ALA A 84 0.18 -5.28 12.28
C ALA A 84 0.43 -6.59 13.04
N ALA A 85 0.90 -7.63 12.35
CA ALA A 85 1.27 -8.91 12.98
C ALA A 85 2.56 -8.80 13.83
N GLU A 86 3.55 -8.03 13.36
CA GLU A 86 4.84 -7.86 14.04
C GLU A 86 4.78 -6.80 15.17
N HIS A 87 3.90 -5.79 15.03
CA HIS A 87 3.77 -4.68 15.97
C HIS A 87 2.34 -4.58 16.49
N PRO A 88 1.93 -5.45 17.44
CA PRO A 88 0.62 -5.36 18.05
C PRO A 88 0.41 -3.97 18.67
N ALA A 89 -0.78 -3.39 18.48
CA ALA A 89 -1.13 -2.02 18.89
C ALA A 89 -0.83 -1.68 20.37
N ASN A 90 -0.63 -2.69 21.21
CA ASN A 90 -0.21 -2.53 22.61
C ASN A 90 1.23 -2.01 22.72
N LEU A 91 2.18 -2.51 21.91
CA LEU A 91 3.58 -2.06 21.97
C LEU A 91 3.73 -0.60 21.51
N THR A 92 3.01 -0.22 20.45
CA THR A 92 3.03 1.16 19.94
C THR A 92 2.39 2.12 20.94
N ASN A 93 1.29 1.71 21.58
CA ASN A 93 0.69 2.50 22.66
C ASN A 93 1.61 2.66 23.87
N GLU A 94 2.28 1.59 24.32
CA GLU A 94 3.23 1.66 25.43
C GLU A 94 4.42 2.59 25.14
N LEU A 95 4.98 2.51 23.92
CA LEU A 95 6.05 3.40 23.49
C LEU A 95 5.58 4.86 23.44
N ILE A 96 4.38 5.13 22.91
CA ILE A 96 3.78 6.48 22.89
C ILE A 96 3.59 7.01 24.31
N GLN A 97 3.11 6.18 25.25
CA GLN A 97 2.93 6.58 26.65
C GLN A 97 4.28 6.89 27.32
N THR A 98 5.28 6.06 27.06
CA THR A 98 6.63 6.26 27.61
C THR A 98 7.25 7.55 27.07
N LEU A 99 7.15 7.81 25.77
CA LEU A 99 7.62 9.05 25.15
C LEU A 99 6.90 10.28 25.71
N LYS A 100 5.58 10.22 25.88
CA LYS A 100 4.81 11.31 26.54
C LYS A 100 5.33 11.59 27.95
N LYS A 101 5.61 10.55 28.73
CA LYS A 101 6.14 10.69 30.09
C LYS A 101 7.53 11.33 30.10
N VAL A 102 8.39 10.96 29.15
CA VAL A 102 9.72 11.58 28.98
C VAL A 102 9.59 13.05 28.62
N ILE A 103 8.71 13.41 27.68
CA ILE A 103 8.46 14.80 27.28
C ILE A 103 8.00 15.63 28.47
N SER A 104 7.01 15.17 29.24
CA SER A 104 6.54 15.91 30.43
C SER A 104 7.61 16.08 31.51
N SER A 105 8.47 15.07 31.70
CA SER A 105 9.62 15.18 32.60
C SER A 105 10.64 16.21 32.11
N GLN A 106 10.89 16.26 30.81
CA GLN A 106 11.79 17.23 30.19
C GLN A 106 11.24 18.65 30.30
N GLU A 107 9.95 18.86 30.05
CA GLU A 107 9.27 20.16 30.21
C GLU A 107 9.41 20.70 31.64
N THR A 108 9.22 19.84 32.64
CA THR A 108 9.42 20.20 34.06
C THR A 108 10.87 20.60 34.33
N THR A 109 11.82 19.87 33.76
CA THR A 109 13.25 20.16 33.90
C THR A 109 13.60 21.51 33.28
N ILE A 110 13.15 21.76 32.04
CA ILE A 110 13.34 23.03 31.32
C ILE A 110 12.76 24.20 32.14
N HIS A 111 11.57 24.03 32.70
CA HIS A 111 10.96 25.05 33.55
C HIS A 111 11.82 25.37 34.78
N SER A 112 12.28 24.36 35.51
CA SER A 112 13.13 24.54 36.69
C SER A 112 14.47 25.21 36.37
N GLN A 113 15.07 24.87 35.22
CA GLN A 113 16.27 25.52 34.72
C GLN A 113 16.02 27.00 34.39
N GLY A 114 14.88 27.33 33.76
CA GLY A 114 14.50 28.72 33.48
C GLY A 114 14.39 29.58 34.74
N VAL A 115 13.79 29.04 35.80
CA VAL A 115 13.71 29.73 37.11
C VAL A 115 15.10 29.96 37.71
N THR A 116 15.98 28.95 37.64
CA THR A 116 17.34 29.04 38.16
C THR A 116 18.17 30.09 37.40
N ILE A 117 18.06 30.11 36.08
CA ILE A 117 18.72 31.10 35.22
C ILE A 117 18.26 32.51 35.61
N ALA A 118 16.96 32.73 35.78
CA ALA A 118 16.43 34.03 36.19
C ALA A 118 16.96 34.49 37.55
N ALA A 119 17.04 33.58 38.53
CA ALA A 119 17.59 33.88 39.85
C ALA A 119 19.08 34.24 39.79
N LEU A 120 19.87 33.49 39.01
CA LEU A 120 21.29 33.76 38.82
C LEU A 120 21.52 35.09 38.10
N GLN A 121 20.74 35.39 37.06
CA GLN A 121 20.80 36.69 36.36
C GLN A 121 20.55 37.85 37.31
N LYS A 122 19.51 37.76 38.14
CA LYS A 122 19.22 38.78 39.15
C LYS A 122 20.40 39.00 40.10
N ARG A 123 21.02 37.91 40.57
CA ARG A 123 22.15 37.97 41.50
C ARG A 123 23.40 38.61 40.87
N ILE A 124 23.65 38.33 39.59
CA ILE A 124 24.74 38.96 38.83
C ILE A 124 24.50 40.48 38.74
N THR A 125 23.28 40.90 38.39
CA THR A 125 22.95 42.34 38.30
C THR A 125 23.06 43.07 39.63
N GLU A 126 22.67 42.44 40.75
CA GLU A 126 22.87 43.00 42.10
C GLU A 126 24.36 43.25 42.39
N LEU A 127 25.21 42.25 42.10
CA LEU A 127 26.66 42.35 42.31
C LEU A 127 27.36 43.36 41.38
N GLU A 128 26.84 43.53 40.16
CA GLU A 128 27.35 44.54 39.22
C GLU A 128 27.02 45.97 39.66
N ASN A 129 25.86 46.18 40.32
CA ASN A 129 25.43 47.50 40.80
C ASN A 129 26.04 47.90 42.16
N GLU A 130 26.62 46.96 42.91
CA GLU A 130 27.33 47.22 44.17
C GLU A 130 28.81 47.64 43.99
N LYS A 131 29.31 47.67 42.75
CA LYS A 131 30.65 48.16 42.36
C LYS A 131 30.62 49.57 41.81
#